data_AF-A0A2V6MFL0-F1
#
_entry.id   AF-A0A2V6MFL0-F1
#
_cell.length_a   1.000
_cell.length_b   1.000
_cell.length_c   1.000
_cell.angle_alpha   90.00
_cell.angle_beta   90.00
_cell.angle_gamma   90.00
#
_symmetry.space_group_name_H-M   'P 1'
#
loop_
_entity.id
_entity.type
_entity.pdbx_description
1 polymer ?
#
loop_
_entity_poly.entity_id
_entity_poly.type
_entity_poly.pdbx_seq_one_letter_code
_entity_poly.pdbx_strand_id
1 'polypeptide(L)' 'MGYRVEVSLRADSQLAELDATVGASIERKILWLAENASGMVHRRLVGMPEDLAGLCKLRIGDWRILYWAAKGRIRRGE' A
#
# COMPACT_ATOMS: atom_id res chain seq x y z
N MET A 1 4.47 16.05 -3.67
CA MET A 1 5.27 14.90 -4.16
C MET A 1 4.53 13.64 -3.78
N GLY A 2 3.92 12.96 -4.77
CA GLY A 2 3.23 11.70 -4.58
C GLY A 2 4.20 10.52 -4.54
N TYR A 3 3.76 9.41 -3.98
CA TYR A 3 4.47 8.14 -4.03
C TYR A 3 4.22 7.46 -5.38
N ARG A 4 5.19 6.68 -5.86
CA ARG A 4 4.95 5.69 -6.91
C ARG A 4 4.34 4.45 -6.27
N VAL A 5 3.28 3.93 -6.87
CA VAL A 5 2.66 2.68 -6.45
C VAL A 5 3.28 1.53 -7.25
N GLU A 6 3.72 0.51 -6.53
CA GLU A 6 4.12 -0.77 -7.11
C GLU A 6 3.21 -1.84 -6.52
N VAL A 7 2.54 -2.61 -7.39
CA VAL A 7 1.63 -3.67 -7.01
C VAL A 7 2.35 -5.00 -7.22
N SER A 8 2.36 -5.86 -6.20
CA SER A 8 2.96 -7.19 -6.33
C SER A 8 2.06 -8.08 -7.20
N LEU A 9 2.64 -9.07 -7.88
CA LEU A 9 1.88 -10.03 -8.69
C LEU A 9 0.74 -10.70 -7.91
N ARG A 10 0.98 -11.01 -6.63
CA ARG A 10 -0.04 -11.57 -5.75
C ARG A 10 -1.19 -10.58 -5.51
N ALA A 11 -0.87 -9.32 -5.23
CA ALA A 11 -1.89 -8.28 -5.01
C ALA A 11 -2.69 -8.02 -6.30
N ASP A 12 -2.04 -8.05 -7.45
CA ASP A 12 -2.69 -7.91 -8.76
C ASP A 12 -3.70 -9.04 -9.02
N SER A 13 -3.30 -10.31 -8.78
CA SER A 13 -4.23 -11.44 -8.88
C SER A 13 -5.40 -11.32 -7.89
N GLN A 14 -5.14 -10.88 -6.66
CA GLN A 14 -6.20 -10.66 -5.66
C GLN A 14 -7.16 -9.53 -6.05
N LEU A 15 -6.68 -8.48 -6.72
CA LEU A 15 -7.52 -7.40 -7.24
C LEU A 15 -8.42 -7.90 -8.38
N ALA A 16 -7.88 -8.75 -9.26
CA ALA A 16 -8.63 -9.32 -10.39
C ALA A 16 -9.78 -10.27 -9.97
N GLU A 17 -9.70 -10.85 -8.76
CA GLU A 17 -10.75 -11.70 -8.20
C GLU A 17 -11.93 -10.92 -7.58
N LEU A 18 -11.79 -9.60 -7.40
CA LEU A 18 -12.82 -8.77 -6.79
C LEU A 18 -13.94 -8.46 -7.78
N ASP A 19 -15.16 -8.25 -7.25
CA ASP A 19 -16.20 -7.65 -8.06
C ASP A 19 -15.79 -6.23 -8.50
N ALA A 20 -16.32 -5.80 -9.65
CA ALA A 20 -15.94 -4.53 -10.27
C ALA A 20 -16.15 -3.31 -9.36
N THR A 21 -17.16 -3.35 -8.48
CA THR A 21 -17.46 -2.22 -7.59
C THR A 21 -16.42 -2.12 -6.48
N VAL A 22 -16.10 -3.25 -5.86
CA VAL A 22 -15.07 -3.33 -4.82
C VAL A 22 -13.69 -3.03 -5.41
N GLY A 23 -13.32 -3.63 -6.55
CA GLY A 23 -12.06 -3.39 -7.24
C GLY A 23 -11.83 -1.90 -7.50
N ALA A 24 -12.80 -1.23 -8.13
CA ALA A 24 -12.71 0.20 -8.40
C ALA A 24 -12.62 1.06 -7.12
N SER A 25 -13.26 0.64 -6.02
CA SER A 25 -13.15 1.31 -4.72
C SER A 25 -11.74 1.19 -4.12
N ILE A 26 -11.14 0.01 -4.23
CA ILE A 26 -9.78 -0.25 -3.77
C ILE A 26 -8.77 0.53 -4.61
N GLU A 27 -8.88 0.50 -5.94
CA GLU A 27 -8.01 1.26 -6.86
C GLU A 27 -8.02 2.76 -6.55
N ARG A 28 -9.21 3.35 -6.43
CA ARG A 28 -9.33 4.77 -6.04
C ARG A 28 -8.63 5.06 -4.72
N LYS A 29 -8.69 4.14 -3.76
CA LYS A 29 -8.03 4.32 -2.47
C LYS A 29 -6.51 4.15 -2.56
N ILE A 30 -6.00 3.27 -3.43
CA ILE A 30 -4.57 3.13 -3.72
C ILE A 30 -4.02 4.44 -4.31
N LEU A 31 -4.71 5.01 -5.29
CA LEU A 31 -4.33 6.31 -5.88
C LEU A 31 -4.34 7.42 -4.83
N TRP A 32 -5.41 7.50 -4.04
CA TRP A 32 -5.50 8.45 -2.93
C TRP A 32 -4.35 8.27 -1.91
N LEU A 33 -3.99 7.01 -1.59
CA LEU A 33 -2.88 6.71 -0.69
C LEU A 33 -1.56 7.24 -1.27
N ALA A 34 -1.31 7.08 -2.57
CA ALA A 34 -0.10 7.56 -3.23
C ALA A 34 0.06 9.09 -3.09
N GLU A 35 -1.04 9.83 -3.19
CA GLU A 35 -1.06 11.29 -3.08
C GLU A 35 -0.88 11.78 -1.64
N ASN A 36 -1.43 11.04 -0.67
CA ASN A 36 -1.57 11.50 0.72
C ASN A 36 -0.59 10.83 1.71
N ALA A 37 0.13 9.79 1.29
CA ALA A 37 1.03 9.02 2.16
C ALA A 37 2.07 9.88 2.89
N SER A 38 2.51 11.00 2.30
CA SER A 38 3.54 11.86 2.90
C SER A 38 3.08 12.58 4.17
N GLY A 39 1.79 12.91 4.26
CA GLY A 39 1.20 13.69 5.36
C GLY A 39 0.32 12.88 6.31
N MET A 40 0.18 11.58 6.08
CA MET A 40 -0.72 10.74 6.86
C MET A 40 -0.01 9.94 7.94
N VAL A 41 -0.74 9.58 9.00
CA VAL A 41 -0.27 8.62 9.99
C VAL A 41 -0.52 7.20 9.49
N HIS A 42 0.55 6.48 9.18
CA HIS A 42 0.48 5.08 8.75
C HIS A 42 0.24 4.14 9.95
N ARG A 43 -0.79 3.29 9.85
CA ARG A 43 -1.08 2.26 10.85
C ARG A 43 -0.23 1.02 10.58
N ARG A 44 0.92 0.92 11.25
CA ARG A 44 1.82 -0.24 11.20
C ARG A 44 1.19 -1.47 11.86
N LEU A 45 1.44 -2.64 11.30
CA LEU A 45 1.22 -3.91 11.96
C LEU A 45 2.30 -4.12 13.02
N VAL A 46 1.91 -4.71 14.15
CA VAL A 46 2.79 -5.00 15.29
C VAL A 46 3.04 -6.50 15.38
N GLY A 47 4.21 -6.90 15.88
CA GLY A 47 4.58 -8.32 16.03
C GLY A 47 4.81 -9.05 14.71
N MET A 48 5.14 -8.33 13.64
CA MET A 48 5.47 -8.95 12.36
C MET A 48 6.90 -9.52 12.37
N PRO A 49 7.16 -10.62 11.64
CA PRO A 49 8.53 -11.09 11.39
C PRO A 49 9.34 -10.05 10.60
N GLU A 50 10.67 -10.20 10.58
CA GLU A 50 11.61 -9.21 10.04
C GLU A 50 11.36 -8.89 8.55
N ASP A 51 11.02 -9.90 7.76
CA ASP A 51 10.66 -9.78 6.34
C ASP A 51 9.38 -8.96 6.10
N LEU A 52 8.53 -8.83 7.12
CA LEU A 52 7.31 -8.02 7.12
C LEU A 52 7.41 -6.76 7.98
N ALA A 53 8.62 -6.40 8.43
CA ALA A 53 8.84 -5.21 9.23
C ALA A 53 8.38 -3.95 8.48
N GLY A 54 7.69 -3.06 9.20
CA GLY A 54 7.18 -1.80 8.63
C GLY A 54 5.91 -1.93 7.77
N LEU A 55 5.35 -3.14 7.63
CA LEU A 55 4.11 -3.34 6.90
C LEU A 55 2.96 -2.55 7.55
N CYS A 56 2.24 -1.81 6.72
CA CYS A 56 1.13 -0.96 7.12
C CYS A 56 -0.21 -1.52 6.62
N LYS A 57 -1.30 -1.13 7.28
CA LYS A 57 -2.67 -1.46 6.87
C LYS A 57 -3.53 -0.22 6.63
N LEU A 58 -4.37 -0.27 5.60
CA LEU A 58 -5.41 0.72 5.30
C LEU A 58 -6.75 0.00 5.13
N ARG A 59 -7.79 0.46 5.83
CA ARG A 59 -9.14 -0.16 5.79
C ARG A 59 -10.03 0.52 4.76
N ILE A 60 -10.83 -0.28 4.04
CA ILE A 60 -11.82 0.14 3.04
C ILE A 60 -13.05 -0.75 3.17
N GLY A 61 -14.08 -0.29 3.91
CA GLY A 61 -15.22 -1.15 4.26
C GLY A 61 -14.73 -2.40 5.00
N ASP A 62 -14.95 -3.57 4.41
CA ASP A 62 -14.50 -4.87 4.95
C ASP A 62 -13.10 -5.29 4.46
N TRP A 63 -12.57 -4.60 3.46
CA TRP A 63 -11.29 -4.88 2.83
C TRP A 63 -10.13 -4.14 3.51
N ARG A 64 -8.93 -4.69 3.37
CA ARG A 64 -7.69 -4.11 3.89
C ARG A 64 -6.61 -4.15 2.82
N ILE A 65 -5.99 -3.01 2.55
CA ILE A 65 -4.76 -2.92 1.76
C ILE A 65 -3.59 -3.07 2.73
N LEU A 66 -2.68 -3.98 2.41
CA LEU A 66 -1.38 -4.12 3.05
C LEU A 66 -0.31 -3.49 2.16
N TYR A 67 0.53 -2.63 2.73
CA TYR A 67 1.50 -1.87 1.94
C TYR A 67 2.72 -1.45 2.77
N TRP A 68 3.84 -1.22 2.09
CA TRP A 68 4.98 -0.50 2.64
C TRP A 68 5.03 0.92 2.08
N ALA A 69 5.39 1.88 2.93
CA ALA A 69 5.68 3.24 2.52
C ALA A 69 7.19 3.49 2.66
N ALA A 70 7.92 3.37 1.56
CA ALA A 70 9.34 3.70 1.51
C ALA A 70 9.53 5.12 0.97
N LYS A 71 10.26 5.96 1.70
CA LYS A 71 10.86 7.15 1.09
C LYS A 71 12.12 6.68 0.37
N GLY A 72 12.15 6.77 -0.95
CA GLY A 72 13.35 6.44 -1.71
C GLY A 72 14.54 7.25 -1.18
N ARG A 73 15.50 6.57 -0.53
CA ARG A 73 16.85 7.10 -0.46
C ARG A 73 17.52 6.64 -1.75
N ILE A 74 17.72 7.55 -2.69
CA ILE A 74 18.77 7.35 -3.67
C ILE A 74 20.08 7.36 -2.88
N ARG A 75 20.59 6.18 -2.53
CA ARG A 75 22.02 6.05 -2.22
C ARG A 75 22.73 6.19 -3.57
N ARG A 76 23.25 7.39 -3.87
CA ARG A 76 24.48 7.48 -4.65
C ARG A 76 25.59 6.96 -3.72
N GLY A 77 26.03 5.71 -3.90
CA GLY A 77 27.43 5.35 -3.64
C GLY A 77 28.13 5.49 -4.98
N GLU A 78 29.17 6.32 -5.10
CA GLU A 78 30.54 6.10 -4.59
C GLU A 78 31.16 4.83 -5.17
#